data_AF-A0A350KNH3-F1
#
_entry.id   AF-A0A350KNH3-F1
#
_cell.length_a   1.000
_cell.length_b   1.000
_cell.length_c   1.000
_cell.angle_alpha   90.00
_cell.angle_beta   90.00
_cell.angle_gamma   90.00
#
_symmetry.space_group_name_H-M   'P 1'
#
loop_
_entity.id
_entity.type
_entity.pdbx_description
1 polymer ?
#
loop_
_entity_poly.entity_id
_entity_poly.type
_entity_poly.pdbx_seq_one_letter_code
_entity_poly.pdbx_strand_id
1 'polypeptide(L)'
;MAQDGQNNLTRGTRTDVSPDGESVSNILNQDEIDSLLNDGAGREEHTGVQALLNTSTVSYERLPMLEIVFDRLVRLMSTTLRNFTQFNIEITLEGIDTMRFGDYLDAVAQPSMMSVFKAEEWDNYGLMTIDSSLIYTMVDVLLGGRRGTAAMRLEGRPFTVIERNLIEKMVHLVLSDLSAAFDPLSPVTFRFDRLETNPKFAMISRPSNAAVVAKFRIDMEDRGGRIELLLPYAMLEPVR
;
A
#
# COMPACT_ATOMS: atom_id res chain seq x y z
N MET A 1 6.61 17.83 -93.31
CA MET A 1 7.11 17.27 -92.03
C MET A 1 8.22 16.29 -92.37
N ALA A 2 9.37 16.78 -92.86
CA ALA A 2 10.56 17.17 -92.08
C ALA A 2 11.05 15.98 -91.23
N GLN A 3 11.78 14.98 -91.76
CA GLN A 3 13.14 14.89 -92.34
C GLN A 3 14.31 14.93 -91.33
N ASP A 4 15.25 14.01 -91.62
CA ASP A 4 16.68 13.93 -91.25
C ASP A 4 17.05 13.46 -89.83
N GLY A 5 18.10 12.68 -89.61
CA GLY A 5 19.13 12.20 -90.53
C GLY A 5 20.33 11.64 -89.74
N GLN A 6 20.82 10.47 -90.18
CA GLN A 6 22.21 10.00 -90.23
C GLN A 6 23.21 10.30 -89.08
N ASN A 7 23.58 9.22 -88.36
CA ASN A 7 24.89 8.55 -88.37
C ASN A 7 26.16 9.40 -88.67
N ASN A 8 27.13 9.48 -87.75
CA ASN A 8 28.41 8.71 -87.76
C ASN A 8 29.49 9.28 -86.79
N LEU A 9 30.27 8.36 -86.21
CA LEU A 9 31.72 8.39 -85.91
C LEU A 9 32.37 9.67 -85.30
N THR A 10 33.07 9.53 -84.16
CA THR A 10 34.55 9.32 -84.07
C THR A 10 35.08 9.71 -82.68
N ARG A 11 36.02 8.89 -82.21
CA ARG A 11 36.92 8.96 -81.04
C ARG A 11 37.84 10.20 -81.05
N GLY A 12 38.12 10.83 -79.90
CA GLY A 12 39.23 11.80 -79.79
C GLY A 12 39.38 12.58 -78.47
N THR A 13 40.28 12.12 -77.60
CA THR A 13 41.25 12.85 -76.74
C THR A 13 40.90 14.13 -75.96
N ARG A 14 40.98 14.00 -74.62
CA ARG A 14 41.67 14.85 -73.60
C ARG A 14 41.79 16.38 -73.81
N THR A 15 41.37 17.12 -72.79
CA THR A 15 42.12 18.26 -72.24
C THR A 15 41.74 18.49 -70.77
N ASP A 16 42.76 18.50 -69.91
CA ASP A 16 42.75 18.91 -68.49
C ASP A 16 42.35 20.37 -68.33
N VAL A 17 41.53 20.69 -67.33
CA VAL A 17 41.69 21.86 -66.43
C VAL A 17 40.97 21.56 -65.10
N SER A 18 41.72 21.43 -64.00
CA SER A 18 41.23 21.52 -62.60
C SER A 18 41.15 23.01 -62.16
N PRO A 19 40.71 23.35 -60.94
CA PRO A 19 39.66 22.82 -60.07
C PRO A 19 38.62 23.93 -59.73
N ASP A 20 37.43 23.59 -59.24
CA ASP A 20 36.70 24.37 -58.20
C ASP A 20 35.29 23.81 -57.96
N GLY A 21 34.98 23.53 -56.70
CA GLY A 21 33.61 23.48 -56.16
C GLY A 21 32.83 22.17 -56.30
N GLU A 22 33.15 21.15 -55.49
CA GLU A 22 32.13 20.17 -55.07
C GLU A 22 31.19 20.90 -54.08
N SER A 23 29.92 21.18 -54.34
CA SER A 23 28.78 20.42 -54.85
C SER A 23 27.90 19.82 -53.74
N VAL A 24 26.65 20.29 -53.79
CA VAL A 24 25.39 19.69 -53.36
C VAL A 24 25.10 19.58 -51.87
N SER A 25 24.23 20.49 -51.45
CA SER A 25 23.26 20.36 -50.36
C SER A 25 22.75 18.93 -50.17
N ASN A 26 23.07 18.33 -49.02
CA ASN A 26 22.35 17.16 -48.51
C ASN A 26 20.89 17.55 -48.24
N ILE A 27 20.04 17.32 -49.24
CA ILE A 27 18.59 17.34 -49.07
C ILE A 27 18.27 16.05 -48.30
N LEU A 28 18.10 16.20 -46.99
CA LEU A 28 17.66 15.15 -46.09
C LEU A 28 16.28 14.67 -46.54
N ASN A 29 16.10 13.35 -46.66
CA ASN A 29 14.83 12.77 -47.05
C ASN A 29 13.83 12.84 -45.87
N GLN A 30 12.54 13.01 -46.16
CA GLN A 30 11.51 13.24 -45.15
C GLN A 30 11.38 12.07 -44.15
N ASP A 31 11.79 10.85 -44.55
CA ASP A 31 11.84 9.66 -43.69
C ASP A 31 12.98 9.71 -42.64
N GLU A 32 14.10 10.38 -42.92
CA GLU A 32 15.19 10.59 -41.96
C GLU A 32 14.84 11.70 -40.95
N ILE A 33 14.06 12.70 -41.38
CA ILE A 33 13.51 13.76 -40.51
C ILE A 33 12.49 13.15 -39.54
N ASP A 34 11.61 12.28 -40.02
CA ASP A 34 10.62 11.59 -39.16
C ASP A 34 11.29 10.60 -38.20
N SER A 35 12.39 9.96 -38.60
CA SER A 35 13.16 9.08 -37.71
C SER A 35 13.86 9.83 -36.57
N LEU A 36 14.28 11.08 -36.80
CA LEU A 36 14.87 11.95 -35.77
C LEU A 36 13.83 12.65 -34.89
N LEU A 37 12.60 12.86 -35.38
CA LEU A 37 11.48 13.40 -34.59
C LEU A 37 10.75 12.33 -33.76
N ASN A 38 10.80 11.06 -34.17
CA ASN A 38 10.18 9.94 -33.46
C ASN A 38 11.12 9.29 -32.41
N ASP A 39 12.43 9.55 -32.42
CA ASP A 39 13.37 9.12 -31.37
C ASP A 39 13.35 10.04 -30.13
N GLY A 40 12.40 10.98 -30.10
CA GLY A 40 12.13 11.92 -29.00
C GLY A 40 10.91 11.56 -28.13
N ALA A 41 10.40 10.32 -28.21
CA ALA A 41 9.25 9.88 -27.42
C ALA A 41 9.60 8.66 -26.56
N GLY A 42 9.99 8.93 -25.31
CA GLY A 42 9.76 7.98 -24.22
C GLY A 42 10.94 7.12 -23.78
N ARG A 43 12.16 7.66 -23.76
CA ARG A 43 12.99 7.37 -22.58
C ARG A 43 12.29 8.08 -21.43
N GLU A 44 11.53 7.33 -20.62
CA GLU A 44 11.24 7.76 -19.26
C GLU A 44 12.59 7.87 -18.55
N GLU A 45 13.28 8.99 -18.76
CA GLU A 45 14.04 9.60 -17.70
C GLU A 45 13.02 9.83 -16.59
N HIS A 46 12.93 8.86 -15.68
CA HIS A 46 12.41 9.10 -14.34
C HIS A 46 13.24 10.26 -13.80
N THR A 47 12.73 11.47 -14.05
CA THR A 47 13.29 12.71 -13.55
C THR A 47 13.61 12.46 -12.09
N GLY A 48 14.83 12.76 -11.66
CA GLY A 48 15.22 12.58 -10.26
C GLY A 48 14.19 13.19 -9.30
N VAL A 49 13.39 14.14 -9.76
CA VAL A 49 12.22 14.72 -9.09
C VAL A 49 11.09 13.71 -8.81
N GLN A 50 10.71 12.81 -9.73
CA GLN A 50 9.71 11.75 -9.46
C GLN A 50 10.24 10.65 -8.54
N ALA A 51 11.54 10.32 -8.64
CA ALA A 51 12.19 9.46 -7.65
C ALA A 51 12.23 10.15 -6.26
N LEU A 52 12.46 11.46 -6.19
CA LEU A 52 12.43 12.23 -4.93
C LEU A 52 11.01 12.41 -4.37
N LEU A 53 9.97 12.44 -5.21
CA LEU A 53 8.57 12.44 -4.75
C LEU A 53 8.22 11.10 -4.07
N ASN A 54 8.70 9.98 -4.63
CA ASN A 54 8.57 8.65 -4.00
C ASN A 54 9.56 8.39 -2.86
N THR A 55 10.60 9.22 -2.72
CA THR A 55 11.61 9.15 -1.64
C THR A 55 11.44 10.28 -0.64
N SER A 56 10.21 10.81 -0.50
CA SER A 56 9.83 11.43 0.76
C SER A 56 9.52 10.32 1.76
N THR A 57 10.53 9.48 2.03
CA THR A 57 10.60 8.64 3.22
C THR A 57 10.63 9.65 4.36
N VAL A 58 9.45 10.04 4.82
CA VAL A 58 9.33 10.99 5.90
C VAL A 58 9.90 10.24 7.09
N SER A 59 11.15 10.56 7.41
CA SER A 59 11.86 9.97 8.53
C SER A 59 11.28 10.60 9.78
N TYR A 60 10.19 10.01 10.25
CA TYR A 60 9.65 10.35 11.55
C TYR A 60 10.52 9.71 12.63
N GLU A 61 10.67 10.39 13.76
CA GLU A 61 11.41 9.89 14.91
C GLU A 61 10.92 8.49 15.30
N ARG A 62 11.85 7.57 15.55
CA ARG A 62 11.57 6.25 16.11
C ARG A 62 10.81 6.47 17.43
N LEU A 63 9.73 5.71 17.64
CA LEU A 63 8.94 5.73 18.88
C LEU A 63 9.27 4.48 19.71
N PRO A 64 10.45 4.41 20.36
CA PRO A 64 10.90 3.19 21.06
C PRO A 64 9.95 2.79 22.19
N MET A 65 9.26 3.75 22.81
CA MET A 65 8.24 3.45 23.82
C MET A 65 7.03 2.73 23.23
N LEU A 66 6.69 3.02 21.98
CA LEU A 66 5.56 2.40 21.29
C LEU A 66 5.87 0.96 20.88
N GLU A 67 7.13 0.65 20.51
CA GLU A 67 7.60 -0.73 20.32
C GLU A 67 7.37 -1.57 21.58
N ILE A 68 7.73 -1.04 22.76
CA ILE A 68 7.52 -1.73 24.05
C ILE A 68 6.03 -1.96 24.33
N VAL A 69 5.18 -0.97 24.03
CA VAL A 69 3.72 -1.10 24.19
C VAL A 69 3.17 -2.18 23.26
N PHE A 70 3.59 -2.23 21.99
CA PHE A 70 3.11 -3.24 21.05
C PHE A 70 3.66 -4.64 21.35
N ASP A 71 4.89 -4.78 21.85
CA ASP A 71 5.39 -6.07 22.35
C ASP A 71 4.57 -6.57 23.55
N ARG A 72 4.17 -5.66 24.43
CA ARG A 72 3.23 -5.98 25.52
C ARG A 72 1.86 -6.37 24.99
N LEU A 73 1.35 -5.66 23.99
CA LEU A 73 0.08 -5.95 23.36
C LEU A 73 0.07 -7.35 22.74
N VAL A 74 1.13 -7.72 22.00
CA VAL A 74 1.29 -9.06 21.40
C VAL A 74 1.12 -10.16 22.46
N ARG A 75 1.74 -10.01 23.63
CA ARG A 75 1.61 -10.95 24.75
C ARG A 75 0.18 -11.03 25.31
N LEU A 76 -0.48 -9.89 25.51
CA LEU A 76 -1.84 -9.82 26.03
C LEU A 76 -2.83 -10.45 25.03
N MET A 77 -2.79 -10.00 23.78
CA MET A 77 -3.62 -10.52 22.70
C MET A 77 -3.44 -12.03 22.50
N SER A 78 -2.22 -12.55 22.60
CA SER A 78 -1.97 -14.00 22.46
C SER A 78 -2.72 -14.82 23.51
N THR A 79 -2.90 -14.27 24.71
CA THR A 79 -3.65 -14.92 25.79
C THR A 79 -5.15 -14.76 25.59
N THR A 80 -5.59 -13.53 25.35
CA THR A 80 -7.01 -13.19 25.21
C THR A 80 -7.64 -13.85 23.99
N LEU A 81 -6.99 -13.78 22.82
CA LEU A 81 -7.49 -14.40 21.61
C LEU A 81 -7.48 -15.93 21.68
N ARG A 82 -6.48 -16.55 22.33
CA ARG A 82 -6.47 -17.99 22.59
C ARG A 82 -7.69 -18.42 23.42
N ASN A 83 -8.01 -17.66 24.46
CA ASN A 83 -9.19 -17.94 25.28
C ASN A 83 -10.50 -17.70 24.51
N PHE A 84 -10.51 -16.73 23.61
CA PHE A 84 -11.68 -16.43 22.80
C PHE A 84 -11.95 -17.50 21.72
N THR A 85 -10.91 -17.97 21.05
CA THR A 85 -11.03 -18.94 19.95
C THR A 85 -10.98 -20.39 20.41
N GLN A 86 -10.34 -20.67 21.56
CA GLN A 86 -9.96 -22.02 22.01
C GLN A 86 -8.93 -22.72 21.11
N PHE A 87 -8.17 -21.95 20.32
CA PHE A 87 -7.08 -22.45 19.46
C PHE A 87 -5.72 -21.94 19.92
N ASN A 88 -4.65 -22.63 19.52
CA ASN A 88 -3.29 -22.13 19.70
C ASN A 88 -3.06 -20.99 18.72
N ILE A 89 -2.74 -19.80 19.24
CA ILE A 89 -2.48 -18.60 18.46
C ILE A 89 -1.04 -18.16 18.69
N GLU A 90 -0.36 -17.81 17.60
CA GLU A 90 0.90 -17.09 17.58
C GLU A 90 0.67 -15.71 16.97
N ILE A 91 1.22 -14.67 17.60
CA ILE A 91 1.07 -13.29 17.15
C ILE A 91 2.47 -12.69 17.02
N THR A 92 2.76 -12.09 15.88
CA THR A 92 4.04 -11.44 15.59
C THR A 92 3.82 -9.99 15.19
N LEU A 93 4.56 -9.06 15.78
CA LEU A 93 4.66 -7.68 15.30
C LEU A 93 5.57 -7.69 14.06
N GLU A 94 4.98 -7.53 12.86
CA GLU A 94 5.73 -7.50 11.60
C GLU A 94 6.54 -6.21 11.45
N GLY A 95 6.04 -5.10 12.02
CA GLY A 95 6.71 -3.81 11.98
C GLY A 95 5.82 -2.65 12.38
N ILE A 96 6.46 -1.49 12.53
CA ILE A 96 5.81 -0.20 12.76
C ILE A 96 6.25 0.74 11.64
N ASP A 97 5.30 1.12 10.81
CA ASP A 97 5.52 2.03 9.70
C ASP A 97 4.94 3.41 10.01
N THR A 98 5.38 4.42 9.28
CA THR A 98 4.73 5.72 9.28
C THR A 98 4.36 6.13 7.87
N MET A 99 3.13 6.60 7.69
CA MET A 99 2.60 7.04 6.40
C MET A 99 1.52 8.11 6.57
N ARG A 100 1.01 8.65 5.47
CA ARG A 100 -0.16 9.55 5.54
C ARG A 100 -1.43 8.73 5.70
N PHE A 101 -2.39 9.29 6.42
CA PHE A 101 -3.67 8.64 6.68
C PHE A 101 -4.44 8.31 5.39
N GLY A 102 -4.42 9.21 4.39
CA GLY A 102 -5.04 8.97 3.08
C GLY A 102 -4.39 7.80 2.35
N ASP A 103 -3.06 7.82 2.25
CA ASP A 103 -2.27 6.77 1.59
C ASP A 103 -2.54 5.40 2.24
N TYR A 104 -2.69 5.35 3.56
CA TYR A 104 -3.08 4.13 4.26
C TYR A 104 -4.46 3.63 3.83
N LEU A 105 -5.49 4.48 3.89
CA LEU A 105 -6.86 4.11 3.54
C LEU A 105 -6.98 3.60 2.10
N ASP A 106 -6.23 4.20 1.18
CA ASP A 106 -6.20 3.79 -0.23
C ASP A 106 -5.43 2.47 -0.44
N ALA A 107 -4.49 2.13 0.44
CA ALA A 107 -3.73 0.90 0.41
C ALA A 107 -4.43 -0.30 1.09
N VAL A 108 -5.52 -0.08 1.83
CA VAL A 108 -6.24 -1.16 2.53
C VAL A 108 -6.83 -2.16 1.52
N ALA A 109 -6.34 -3.40 1.57
CA ALA A 109 -6.85 -4.49 0.75
C ALA A 109 -8.34 -4.75 1.01
N GLN A 110 -9.09 -4.97 -0.06
CA GLN A 110 -10.51 -5.26 -0.01
C GLN A 110 -10.78 -6.72 -0.42
N PRO A 111 -11.70 -7.44 0.25
CA PRO A 111 -12.52 -6.98 1.37
C PRO A 111 -11.75 -6.97 2.71
N SER A 112 -12.09 -6.02 3.57
CA SER A 112 -11.60 -5.92 4.96
C SER A 112 -12.67 -5.31 5.88
N MET A 113 -12.48 -5.46 7.18
CA MET A 113 -13.27 -4.73 8.19
C MET A 113 -12.37 -3.76 8.93
N MET A 114 -12.91 -2.60 9.21
CA MET A 114 -12.20 -1.46 9.76
C MET A 114 -12.98 -0.96 10.97
N SER A 115 -12.44 -1.18 12.16
CA SER A 115 -13.00 -0.67 13.39
C SER A 115 -12.41 0.69 13.72
N VAL A 116 -13.29 1.68 13.83
CA VAL A 116 -12.95 2.97 14.44
C VAL A 116 -13.09 2.81 15.95
N PHE A 117 -12.09 3.29 16.69
CA PHE A 117 -12.11 3.31 18.14
C PHE A 117 -11.72 4.68 18.68
N LYS A 118 -12.24 5.03 19.85
CA LYS A 118 -11.92 6.27 20.57
C LYS A 118 -10.95 5.97 21.72
N ALA A 119 -9.90 6.77 21.85
CA ALA A 119 -9.12 6.89 23.08
C ALA A 119 -9.75 7.98 23.94
N GLU A 120 -10.37 7.61 25.07
CA GLU A 120 -11.22 8.52 25.83
C GLU A 120 -10.44 9.70 26.43
N GLU A 121 -9.31 9.41 27.06
CA GLU A 121 -8.50 10.36 27.82
C GLU A 121 -7.69 11.28 26.90
N TRP A 122 -7.44 10.85 25.66
CA TRP A 122 -6.72 11.63 24.65
C TRP A 122 -7.66 12.39 23.71
N ASP A 123 -8.98 12.18 23.86
CA ASP A 123 -10.04 12.71 23.00
C ASP A 123 -9.74 12.61 21.50
N ASN A 124 -9.26 11.43 21.08
CA ASN A 124 -8.86 11.18 19.70
C ASN A 124 -9.34 9.81 19.23
N TYR A 125 -9.27 9.59 17.92
CA TYR A 125 -9.70 8.35 17.28
C TYR A 125 -8.51 7.62 16.66
N GLY A 126 -8.58 6.29 16.70
CA GLY A 126 -7.70 5.39 15.99
C GLY A 126 -8.50 4.44 15.09
N LEU A 127 -7.76 3.68 14.28
CA LEU A 127 -8.34 2.74 13.32
C LEU A 127 -7.67 1.38 13.48
N MET A 128 -8.47 0.31 13.54
CA MET A 128 -8.00 -1.07 13.51
C MET A 128 -8.56 -1.74 12.26
N THR A 129 -7.68 -2.22 11.39
CA THR A 129 -8.05 -2.92 10.16
C THR A 129 -7.80 -4.41 10.32
N ILE A 130 -8.78 -5.23 9.94
CA ILE A 130 -8.73 -6.68 9.95
C ILE A 130 -8.85 -7.16 8.51
N ASP A 131 -7.87 -7.92 8.04
CA ASP A 131 -7.89 -8.47 6.70
C ASP A 131 -8.92 -9.61 6.55
N SER A 132 -9.34 -9.86 5.30
CA SER A 132 -10.33 -10.91 5.04
C SER A 132 -9.86 -12.31 5.43
N SER A 133 -8.57 -12.60 5.33
CA SER A 133 -8.00 -13.89 5.74
C SER A 133 -8.26 -14.15 7.23
N LEU A 134 -8.00 -13.17 8.08
CA LEU A 134 -8.28 -13.29 9.51
C LEU A 134 -9.77 -13.33 9.80
N ILE A 135 -10.58 -12.52 9.10
CA ILE A 135 -12.04 -12.54 9.29
C ILE A 135 -12.61 -13.93 9.03
N TYR A 136 -12.27 -14.55 7.90
CA TYR A 136 -12.75 -15.89 7.57
C TYR A 136 -12.23 -16.94 8.54
N THR A 137 -10.96 -16.81 8.97
CA THR A 137 -10.37 -17.70 9.98
C THR A 137 -11.14 -17.62 11.30
N MET A 138 -11.44 -16.42 11.79
CA MET A 138 -12.18 -16.21 13.03
C MET A 138 -13.61 -16.75 12.95
N VAL A 139 -14.30 -16.52 11.83
CA VAL A 139 -15.65 -17.02 11.61
C VAL A 139 -15.69 -18.54 11.61
N ASP A 140 -14.77 -19.17 10.88
CA ASP A 140 -14.68 -20.63 10.80
C ASP A 140 -14.36 -21.25 12.17
N VAL A 141 -13.37 -20.71 12.88
CA VAL A 141 -12.98 -21.19 14.21
C VAL A 141 -14.11 -21.04 15.23
N LEU A 142 -14.77 -19.88 15.29
CA LEU A 142 -15.82 -19.61 16.28
C LEU A 142 -17.13 -20.36 16.00
N LEU A 143 -17.37 -20.77 14.75
CA LEU A 143 -18.54 -21.56 14.35
C LEU A 143 -18.28 -23.08 14.36
N GLY A 144 -17.14 -23.52 14.88
CA GLY A 144 -16.82 -24.94 15.06
C GLY A 144 -16.20 -25.61 13.83
N GLY A 145 -15.53 -24.84 12.99
CA GLY A 145 -14.70 -25.33 11.89
C GLY A 145 -13.73 -26.42 12.37
N ARG A 146 -13.64 -27.51 11.62
CA ARG A 146 -12.76 -28.64 11.97
C ARG A 146 -11.30 -28.22 11.75
N ARG A 147 -10.37 -28.84 12.48
CA ARG A 147 -8.93 -28.66 12.20
C ARG A 147 -8.61 -29.09 10.77
N GLY A 148 -7.79 -28.30 10.07
CA GLY A 148 -7.35 -28.58 8.69
C GLY A 148 -8.36 -28.31 7.57
N THR A 149 -9.62 -27.91 7.83
CA THR A 149 -10.48 -27.39 6.76
C THR A 149 -10.07 -25.95 6.45
N ALA A 150 -9.58 -25.67 5.25
CA ALA A 150 -9.31 -24.28 4.85
C ALA A 150 -10.56 -23.43 5.06
N ALA A 151 -10.40 -22.25 5.68
CA ALA A 151 -11.50 -21.30 5.83
C ALA A 151 -12.11 -21.07 4.45
N MET A 152 -13.43 -21.25 4.35
CA MET A 152 -14.14 -21.15 3.08
C MET A 152 -14.05 -19.70 2.57
N ARG A 153 -13.09 -19.44 1.68
CA ARG A 153 -12.90 -18.14 1.05
C ARG A 153 -14.08 -17.87 0.13
N LEU A 154 -15.03 -17.09 0.63
CA LEU A 154 -16.14 -16.60 -0.17
C LEU A 154 -15.74 -15.27 -0.78
N GLU A 155 -14.90 -15.33 -1.81
CA GLU A 155 -14.40 -14.14 -2.50
C GLU A 155 -15.56 -13.31 -3.09
N GLY A 156 -15.47 -11.99 -2.94
CA GLY A 156 -16.37 -11.04 -3.60
C GLY A 156 -17.76 -10.84 -2.99
N ARG A 157 -18.10 -11.49 -1.87
CA ARG A 157 -19.37 -11.23 -1.16
C ARG A 157 -19.20 -10.21 -0.02
N PRO A 158 -20.20 -9.36 0.25
CA PRO A 158 -20.20 -8.54 1.45
C PRO A 158 -20.32 -9.42 2.70
N PHE A 159 -19.69 -8.98 3.79
CA PHE A 159 -19.79 -9.67 5.07
C PHE A 159 -21.21 -9.63 5.63
N THR A 160 -21.65 -10.78 6.13
CA THR A 160 -22.93 -11.00 6.80
C THR A 160 -22.94 -10.38 8.19
N VAL A 161 -24.14 -10.21 8.75
CA VAL A 161 -24.32 -9.72 10.13
C VAL A 161 -23.64 -10.61 11.17
N ILE A 162 -23.65 -11.94 10.96
CA ILE A 162 -23.00 -12.89 11.87
C ILE A 162 -21.48 -12.67 11.89
N GLU A 163 -20.87 -12.56 10.70
CA GLU A 163 -19.44 -12.32 10.57
C GLU A 163 -19.04 -10.99 11.22
N ARG A 164 -19.80 -9.92 10.97
CA ARG A 164 -19.58 -8.60 11.60
C ARG A 164 -19.65 -8.68 13.12
N ASN A 165 -20.67 -9.33 13.68
CA ASN A 165 -20.84 -9.47 15.13
C ASN A 165 -19.71 -10.27 15.80
N LEU A 166 -19.16 -11.27 15.12
CA LEU A 166 -18.02 -12.04 15.64
C LEU A 166 -16.74 -11.19 15.67
N ILE A 167 -16.51 -10.42 14.61
CA ILE A 167 -15.35 -9.53 14.53
C ILE A 167 -15.46 -8.38 15.51
N GLU A 168 -16.65 -7.81 15.72
CA GLU A 168 -16.86 -6.77 16.75
C GLU A 168 -16.48 -7.26 18.15
N LYS A 169 -16.87 -8.49 18.51
CA LYS A 169 -16.46 -9.10 19.79
C LYS A 169 -14.94 -9.24 19.91
N MET A 170 -14.28 -9.69 18.84
CA MET A 170 -12.82 -9.77 18.80
C MET A 170 -12.18 -8.39 18.98
N VAL A 171 -12.71 -7.38 18.28
CA VAL A 171 -12.26 -5.99 18.36
C VAL A 171 -12.34 -5.47 19.79
N HIS A 172 -13.44 -5.70 20.51
CA HIS A 172 -13.56 -5.30 21.92
C HIS A 172 -12.47 -5.91 22.81
N LEU A 173 -12.12 -7.18 22.58
CA LEU A 173 -11.05 -7.85 23.32
C LEU A 173 -9.69 -7.22 23.02
N VAL A 174 -9.39 -6.98 21.74
CA VAL A 174 -8.13 -6.36 21.31
C VAL A 174 -7.99 -4.94 21.87
N LEU A 175 -9.07 -4.14 21.90
CA LEU A 175 -9.05 -2.79 22.47
C LEU A 175 -8.86 -2.80 23.99
N SER A 176 -9.39 -3.80 24.69
CA SER A 176 -9.13 -4.00 26.12
C SER A 176 -7.64 -4.32 26.37
N ASP A 177 -7.05 -5.20 25.55
CA ASP A 177 -5.62 -5.52 25.64
C ASP A 177 -4.75 -4.31 25.28
N LEU A 178 -5.19 -3.49 24.32
CA LEU A 178 -4.53 -2.23 23.94
C LEU A 178 -4.51 -1.25 25.10
N SER A 179 -5.63 -1.08 25.81
CA SER A 179 -5.72 -0.22 27.00
C SER A 179 -4.72 -0.68 28.05
N ALA A 180 -4.77 -1.98 28.38
CA ALA A 180 -3.85 -2.61 29.32
C ALA A 180 -2.37 -2.55 28.86
N ALA A 181 -2.09 -2.48 27.56
CA ALA A 181 -0.73 -2.33 27.05
C ALA A 181 -0.17 -0.91 27.29
N PHE A 182 -1.01 0.12 27.19
CA PHE A 182 -0.64 1.52 27.41
C PHE A 182 -0.60 1.93 28.89
N ASP A 183 -1.28 1.22 29.78
CA ASP A 183 -1.36 1.52 31.23
C ASP A 183 -0.05 1.98 31.90
N PRO A 184 1.13 1.35 31.67
CA PRO A 184 2.36 1.77 32.34
C PRO A 184 2.91 3.12 31.88
N LEU A 185 2.54 3.55 30.67
CA LEU A 185 3.06 4.76 30.04
C LEU A 185 2.08 5.91 30.23
N SER A 186 0.82 5.70 29.85
CA SER A 186 -0.25 6.67 29.95
C SER A 186 -1.57 5.91 30.04
N PRO A 187 -2.26 5.92 31.19
CA PRO A 187 -3.57 5.27 31.32
C PRO A 187 -4.54 5.83 30.29
N VAL A 188 -5.10 4.93 29.47
CA VAL A 188 -6.03 5.27 28.40
C VAL A 188 -6.99 4.11 28.17
N THR A 189 -8.26 4.43 27.99
CA THR A 189 -9.33 3.51 27.66
C THR A 189 -9.62 3.61 26.17
N PHE A 190 -9.38 2.54 25.42
CA PHE A 190 -9.80 2.45 24.02
C PHE A 190 -11.17 1.81 23.92
N ARG A 191 -12.15 2.56 23.39
CA ARG A 191 -13.53 2.09 23.19
C ARG A 191 -13.84 1.92 21.71
N PHE A 192 -14.51 0.82 21.40
CA PHE A 192 -15.13 0.63 20.09
C PHE A 192 -16.15 1.73 19.83
N ASP A 193 -16.10 2.33 18.63
CA ASP A 193 -17.07 3.32 18.19
C ASP A 193 -17.96 2.74 17.08
N ARG A 194 -17.36 2.25 16.00
CA ARG A 194 -18.08 1.63 14.88
C ARG A 194 -17.22 0.69 14.06
N LEU A 195 -17.90 -0.14 13.24
CA LEU A 195 -17.29 -1.09 12.32
C LEU A 195 -17.72 -0.81 10.88
N GLU A 196 -16.74 -0.57 10.02
CA GLU A 196 -16.92 -0.21 8.62
C GLU A 196 -16.29 -1.23 7.68
N THR A 197 -16.83 -1.34 6.47
CA THR A 197 -16.24 -2.16 5.39
C THR A 197 -15.79 -1.29 4.21
N ASN A 198 -16.16 -0.01 4.21
CA ASN A 198 -15.77 0.92 3.17
C ASN A 198 -14.85 1.99 3.79
N PRO A 199 -13.63 2.18 3.26
CA PRO A 199 -12.67 3.15 3.79
C PRO A 199 -13.22 4.58 3.94
N LYS A 200 -14.17 4.97 3.08
CA LYS A 200 -14.77 6.32 3.12
C LYS A 200 -15.53 6.61 4.41
N PHE A 201 -16.06 5.60 5.10
CA PHE A 201 -16.81 5.78 6.37
C PHE A 201 -15.91 5.69 7.62
N ALA A 202 -14.67 5.25 7.46
CA ALA A 202 -13.69 5.14 8.53
C ALA A 202 -12.73 6.34 8.60
N MET A 203 -13.06 7.44 7.91
CA MET A 203 -12.28 8.68 8.02
C MET A 203 -12.37 9.23 9.44
N ILE A 204 -11.23 9.28 10.12
CA ILE A 204 -11.07 9.80 11.49
C ILE A 204 -10.15 11.03 11.55
N SER A 205 -9.42 11.31 10.47
CA SER A 205 -8.42 12.38 10.38
C SER A 205 -8.37 12.91 8.95
N ARG A 206 -7.67 14.03 8.73
CA ARG A 206 -7.47 14.56 7.38
C ARG A 206 -6.51 13.64 6.60
N PRO A 207 -6.75 13.35 5.31
CA PRO A 207 -5.89 12.47 4.52
C PRO A 207 -4.40 12.85 4.54
N SER A 208 -4.09 14.15 4.62
CA SER A 208 -2.72 14.68 4.66
C SER A 208 -1.98 14.42 5.97
N ASN A 209 -2.69 14.07 7.05
CA ASN A 209 -2.10 13.91 8.38
C ASN A 209 -1.26 12.64 8.46
N ALA A 210 -0.15 12.70 9.20
CA ALA A 210 0.69 11.55 9.48
C ALA A 210 0.01 10.58 10.45
N ALA A 211 0.25 9.28 10.27
CA ALA A 211 -0.19 8.23 11.16
C ALA A 211 0.87 7.12 11.28
N VAL A 212 0.97 6.56 12.47
CA VAL A 212 1.76 5.35 12.75
C VAL A 212 0.89 4.14 12.48
N VAL A 213 1.45 3.12 11.83
CA VAL A 213 0.75 1.86 11.52
C VAL A 213 1.55 0.70 12.07
N ALA A 214 1.01 -0.01 13.05
CA ALA A 214 1.59 -1.25 13.56
C ALA A 214 0.90 -2.45 12.94
N LYS A 215 1.69 -3.39 12.41
CA LYS A 215 1.19 -4.56 11.68
C LYS A 215 1.42 -5.82 12.50
N PHE A 216 0.34 -6.55 12.77
CA PHE A 216 0.37 -7.78 13.53
C PHE A 216 -0.05 -8.94 12.64
N ARG A 217 0.83 -9.94 12.51
CA ARG A 217 0.48 -11.24 11.93
C ARG A 217 -0.12 -12.11 13.02
N ILE A 218 -1.25 -12.73 12.72
CA ILE A 218 -1.92 -13.70 13.61
C ILE A 218 -1.99 -15.03 12.89
N ASP A 219 -1.35 -16.04 13.46
CA ASP A 219 -1.31 -17.40 12.94
C ASP A 219 -2.02 -18.36 13.90
N MET A 220 -2.89 -19.20 13.33
CA MET A 220 -3.71 -20.20 14.00
C MET A 220 -3.57 -21.53 13.27
N GLU A 221 -2.56 -22.31 13.65
CA GLU A 221 -2.18 -23.54 12.94
C GLU A 221 -1.91 -23.24 11.44
N ASP A 222 -2.74 -23.74 10.52
CA ASP A 222 -2.57 -23.57 9.06
C ASP A 222 -3.36 -22.37 8.50
N ARG A 223 -3.90 -21.50 9.35
CA ARG A 223 -4.74 -20.35 8.98
C ARG A 223 -4.27 -19.09 9.71
N GLY A 224 -4.80 -17.94 9.32
CA GLY A 224 -4.44 -16.69 9.95
C GLY A 224 -4.79 -15.48 9.11
N GLY A 225 -4.15 -14.36 9.44
CA GLY A 225 -4.24 -13.12 8.71
C GLY A 225 -3.58 -11.99 9.47
N ARG A 226 -4.04 -10.76 9.23
CA ARG A 226 -3.41 -9.56 9.76
C ARG A 226 -4.40 -8.65 10.48
N ILE A 227 -3.91 -8.05 11.56
CA ILE A 227 -4.50 -6.87 12.18
C ILE A 227 -3.51 -5.72 12.01
N GLU A 228 -4.01 -4.56 11.62
CA GLU A 228 -3.22 -3.34 11.56
C GLU A 228 -3.84 -2.28 12.48
N LEU A 229 -3.02 -1.70 13.35
CA LEU A 229 -3.41 -0.59 14.21
C LEU A 229 -2.83 0.71 13.66
N LEU A 230 -3.71 1.60 13.23
CA LEU A 230 -3.35 2.94 12.81
C LEU A 230 -3.69 3.94 13.93
N LEU A 231 -2.67 4.69 14.33
CA LEU A 231 -2.74 5.76 15.33
C LEU A 231 -2.30 7.08 14.67
N PRO A 232 -3.19 8.07 14.50
CA PRO A 232 -2.80 9.38 13.99
C PRO A 232 -1.73 10.02 14.88
N TYR A 233 -0.77 10.77 14.33
CA TYR A 233 0.29 11.40 15.15
C TYR A 233 -0.27 12.33 16.24
N ALA A 234 -1.38 13.02 15.95
CA ALA A 234 -2.05 13.89 16.92
C ALA A 234 -2.59 13.14 18.15
N MET A 235 -2.76 11.82 18.05
CA MET A 235 -3.20 10.96 19.16
C MET A 235 -2.05 10.57 20.08
N LEU A 236 -0.82 10.57 19.59
CA LEU A 236 0.37 10.08 20.30
C LEU A 236 1.12 11.17 21.07
N GLU A 237 0.60 12.40 21.09
CA GLU A 237 1.20 13.51 21.86
C GLU A 237 1.42 13.20 23.34
N PRO A 238 0.51 12.51 24.06
CA PRO A 238 0.70 12.18 25.48
C PRO A 238 1.78 11.12 25.76
N VAL A 239 2.22 10.39 24.74
CA VAL A 239 3.13 9.24 24.87
C VAL A 239 4.47 9.46 24.14
N ARG A 240 4.71 10.68 23.64
CA ARG A 240 5.97 11.09 23.01
C ARG A 240 7.08 11.32 24.04
#